data_AF-A0A2S1TYD1-F1
#
_entry.id   AF-A0A2S1TYD1-F1
#
_cell.length_a   1.000
_cell.length_b   1.000
_cell.length_c   1.000
_cell.angle_alpha   90.00
_cell.angle_beta   90.00
_cell.angle_gamma   90.00
#
_symmetry.space_group_name_H-M   'P 1'
#
loop_
_entity.id
_entity.type
_entity.pdbx_description
1 polymer ?
#
loop_
_entity_poly.entity_id
_entity_poly.type
_entity_poly.pdbx_seq_one_letter_code
_entity_poly.pdbx_strand_id
1 'polypeptide(L)'
;LRGRFTDTRELYREVCALLFFRYGVTPTANKLYSLVRKGSMSTPTDVLNRFWQDLRDKTRVKIDHPELPDAMKQVAAEAVLTIWQAASSAATSELAALRAEARHQAHAAETARDQAAADSEAARQATAATQAQLDAVRAQFAELQEVLSAERQAHAAT
;
A
#
# COMPACT_ATOMS: atom_id res chain seq x y z
N LEU A 1 -27.45 3.57 -11.08
CA LEU A 1 -28.00 4.83 -10.52
C LEU A 1 -29.37 5.18 -11.12
N ARG A 2 -29.50 5.39 -12.44
CA ARG A 2 -30.78 5.74 -13.11
C ARG A 2 -31.95 4.75 -12.94
N GLY A 3 -31.70 3.49 -12.63
CA GLY A 3 -32.73 2.47 -12.36
C GLY A 3 -32.96 2.15 -10.88
N ARG A 4 -32.27 2.83 -9.95
CA ARG A 4 -32.40 2.60 -8.50
C ARG A 4 -33.11 3.75 -7.76
N PHE A 5 -33.22 4.92 -8.39
CA PHE A 5 -33.89 6.09 -7.82
C PHE A 5 -35.09 6.45 -8.69
N THR A 6 -36.28 6.36 -8.10
CA THR A 6 -37.55 6.78 -8.70
C THR A 6 -37.76 8.29 -8.60
N ASP A 7 -37.15 8.96 -7.62
CA ASP A 7 -37.16 10.42 -7.50
C ASP A 7 -35.99 11.07 -8.27
N THR A 8 -36.34 12.03 -9.12
CA THR A 8 -35.39 12.82 -9.91
C THR A 8 -34.52 13.70 -9.00
N ARG A 9 -35.05 14.24 -7.90
CA ARG A 9 -34.28 15.10 -6.97
C ARG A 9 -33.24 14.33 -6.18
N GLU A 10 -33.57 13.13 -5.74
CA GLU A 10 -32.65 12.23 -5.04
C GLU A 10 -31.49 11.81 -5.95
N LEU A 11 -31.79 11.49 -7.20
CA LEU A 11 -30.75 11.20 -8.20
C LEU A 11 -29.81 12.39 -8.43
N TYR A 12 -30.33 13.62 -8.48
CA TYR A 12 -29.49 14.82 -8.56
C TYR A 12 -28.58 14.99 -7.34
N ARG A 13 -29.10 14.73 -6.13
CA ARG A 13 -28.31 14.81 -4.88
C ARG A 13 -27.18 13.79 -4.87
N GLU A 14 -27.45 12.55 -5.25
CA GLU A 14 -26.44 11.50 -5.32
C GLU A 14 -25.35 11.80 -6.35
N VAL A 15 -25.73 12.35 -7.52
CA VAL A 15 -24.74 12.78 -8.52
C VAL A 15 -23.92 13.98 -8.00
N CYS A 16 -24.51 14.91 -7.26
CA CYS A 16 -23.75 15.98 -6.58
C CYS A 16 -22.72 15.40 -5.62
N ALA A 17 -23.15 14.48 -4.75
CA ALA A 17 -22.29 13.82 -3.77
C ALA A 17 -21.17 13.02 -4.46
N LEU A 18 -21.49 12.28 -5.52
CA LEU A 18 -20.52 11.51 -6.29
C LEU A 18 -19.48 12.42 -6.96
N LEU A 19 -19.91 13.48 -7.64
CA LEU A 19 -18.98 14.42 -8.28
C LEU A 19 -18.04 15.06 -7.26
N PHE A 20 -18.60 15.50 -6.13
CA PHE A 20 -17.84 16.22 -5.11
C PHE A 20 -16.91 15.31 -4.30
N PHE A 21 -17.42 14.24 -3.70
CA PHE A 21 -16.65 13.39 -2.79
C PHE A 21 -15.79 12.34 -3.50
N ARG A 22 -16.27 11.76 -4.62
CA ARG A 22 -15.57 10.68 -5.30
C ARG A 22 -14.62 11.18 -6.38
N TYR A 23 -15.02 12.22 -7.11
CA TYR A 23 -14.27 12.71 -8.27
C TYR A 23 -13.60 14.07 -8.04
N GLY A 24 -13.85 14.75 -6.91
CA GLY A 24 -13.27 16.07 -6.62
C GLY A 24 -13.71 17.17 -7.59
N VAL A 25 -14.80 16.97 -8.34
CA VAL A 25 -15.31 17.93 -9.32
C VAL A 25 -16.44 18.72 -8.67
N THR A 26 -16.33 20.05 -8.69
CA THR A 26 -17.40 20.94 -8.20
C THR A 26 -18.67 20.73 -9.03
N PRO A 27 -19.78 20.24 -8.43
CA PRO A 27 -21.02 20.05 -9.17
C PRO A 27 -21.59 21.40 -9.62
N THR A 28 -21.99 21.48 -10.89
CA THR A 28 -22.67 22.65 -11.48
C THR A 28 -24.01 22.24 -12.06
N ALA A 29 -24.98 23.16 -12.09
CA ALA A 29 -26.32 22.88 -12.61
C ALA A 29 -26.29 22.28 -14.03
N ASN A 30 -25.44 22.82 -14.92
CA ASN A 30 -25.27 22.33 -16.29
C ASN A 30 -24.72 20.90 -16.35
N LYS A 31 -23.75 20.57 -15.49
CA LYS A 31 -23.12 19.24 -15.46
C LYS A 31 -24.02 18.19 -14.83
N LEU A 32 -24.79 18.58 -13.82
CA LEU A 32 -25.83 17.74 -13.24
C LEU A 32 -26.93 17.45 -14.27
N TYR A 33 -27.41 18.47 -14.97
CA TYR A 33 -28.43 18.33 -16.00
C TYR A 33 -27.95 17.44 -17.16
N SER A 34 -26.71 17.61 -17.63
CA SER A 34 -26.16 16.81 -18.73
C SER A 34 -26.00 15.31 -18.38
N LEU A 35 -25.76 14.99 -17.11
CA LEU A 35 -25.60 13.62 -16.60
C LEU A 35 -26.93 12.95 -16.27
N VAL A 36 -27.88 13.68 -15.67
CA VAL A 36 -29.17 13.12 -15.22
C VAL A 36 -30.21 13.17 -16.34
N ARG A 37 -30.23 14.23 -17.16
CA ARG A 37 -31.16 14.48 -18.29
C ARG A 37 -32.62 14.18 -17.96
N LYS A 38 -33.09 14.56 -16.76
CA LYS A 38 -34.48 14.39 -16.30
C LYS A 38 -34.93 15.61 -15.49
N GLY A 39 -36.21 15.97 -15.60
CA GLY A 39 -36.83 17.08 -14.85
C GLY A 39 -36.67 18.46 -15.51
N SER A 40 -37.24 19.48 -14.86
CA SER A 40 -37.15 20.90 -15.28
C SER A 40 -35.73 21.46 -15.13
N MET A 41 -35.41 22.49 -15.93
CA MET A 41 -34.16 23.25 -15.85
C MET A 41 -33.90 23.88 -14.47
N SER A 42 -34.93 24.11 -13.65
CA SER A 42 -34.78 24.67 -12.29
C SER A 42 -34.35 23.64 -11.24
N THR A 43 -34.70 22.36 -11.43
CA THR A 43 -34.46 21.29 -10.45
C THR A 43 -32.98 21.06 -10.10
N PRO A 44 -32.02 21.07 -11.04
CA PRO A 44 -30.60 20.91 -10.70
C PRO A 44 -30.06 22.02 -9.81
N THR A 45 -30.50 23.27 -10.03
CA THR A 45 -30.05 24.44 -9.27
C THR A 45 -30.55 24.38 -7.83
N ASP A 46 -31.82 24.02 -7.62
CA ASP A 46 -32.40 23.89 -6.29
C ASP A 46 -31.74 22.78 -5.47
N VAL A 47 -31.50 21.62 -6.10
CA VAL A 47 -30.82 20.49 -5.45
C VAL A 47 -29.37 20.82 -5.13
N LEU A 48 -28.67 21.52 -6.03
CA LEU A 48 -27.30 21.97 -5.81
C LEU A 48 -27.21 22.95 -4.64
N ASN A 49 -28.10 23.94 -4.57
CA ASN A 49 -28.14 24.90 -3.47
C ASN A 49 -28.39 24.21 -2.12
N ARG A 50 -29.37 23.31 -2.07
CA ARG A 50 -29.67 22.54 -0.86
C ARG A 50 -28.53 21.59 -0.47
N PHE A 51 -27.83 20.97 -1.45
CA PHE A 51 -26.65 20.16 -1.19
C PHE A 51 -25.53 20.96 -0.51
N TRP A 52 -25.22 22.16 -1.02
CA TRP A 52 -24.21 23.02 -0.41
C TRP A 52 -24.61 23.52 0.98
N GLN A 53 -25.89 23.81 1.19
CA GLN A 53 -26.41 24.17 2.50
C GLN A 53 -26.22 23.02 3.50
N ASP A 54 -26.70 21.82 3.17
CA ASP A 54 -26.56 20.64 4.03
C ASP A 54 -25.09 20.28 4.29
N LEU A 55 -24.23 20.44 3.28
CA LEU A 55 -22.81 20.18 3.41
C LEU A 55 -22.16 21.15 4.40
N ARG A 56 -22.46 22.45 4.29
CA ARG A 56 -21.97 23.48 5.22
C ARG A 56 -22.50 23.26 6.63
N ASP A 57 -23.76 22.88 6.76
CA ASP A 57 -24.36 22.62 8.08
C ASP A 57 -23.72 21.41 8.77
N LYS A 58 -23.30 20.39 8.02
CA LYS A 58 -22.67 19.17 8.55
C LYS A 58 -21.16 19.29 8.79
N THR A 59 -20.44 20.11 8.03
CA THR A 59 -18.98 20.28 8.17
C THR A 59 -18.60 21.42 9.12
N ARG A 60 -19.52 22.28 9.53
CA ARG A 60 -19.22 23.33 10.50
C ARG A 60 -19.24 22.76 11.92
N VAL A 61 -18.12 22.89 12.63
CA VAL A 61 -18.06 22.71 14.09
C VAL A 61 -18.87 23.85 14.72
N LYS A 62 -20.17 23.63 14.92
CA LYS A 62 -21.02 24.53 15.71
C LYS A 62 -20.95 24.09 17.17
N ILE A 63 -20.31 24.89 18.02
CA ILE A 63 -20.49 24.79 19.47
C ILE A 63 -21.85 25.42 19.78
N ASP A 64 -22.90 24.60 19.77
CA ASP A 64 -24.26 25.04 20.10
C ASP A 64 -24.41 25.10 21.63
N HIS A 65 -23.91 26.18 22.21
CA HIS A 65 -24.21 26.55 23.59
C HIS A 65 -25.02 27.86 23.58
N PRO A 66 -26.28 27.86 24.04
CA PRO A 66 -27.17 29.01 23.92
C PRO A 66 -26.69 30.26 24.68
N GLU A 67 -25.80 30.10 25.68
CA GLU A 67 -25.24 31.21 26.46
C GLU A 67 -23.86 31.72 26.01
N LEU A 68 -23.26 31.16 24.94
CA LEU A 68 -21.95 31.62 24.46
C LEU A 68 -22.10 32.68 23.34
N PRO A 69 -21.42 33.84 23.45
CA PRO A 69 -21.33 34.82 22.36
C PRO A 69 -20.73 34.20 21.09
N ASP A 70 -21.23 34.59 19.92
CA ASP A 70 -20.79 34.03 18.63
C ASP A 70 -19.28 34.19 18.38
N ALA A 71 -18.69 35.29 18.86
CA ALA A 71 -17.24 35.50 18.80
C ALA A 71 -16.45 34.39 19.51
N MET A 72 -16.93 33.90 20.65
CA MET A 72 -16.28 32.83 21.41
C MET A 72 -16.46 31.46 20.72
N LYS A 73 -17.63 31.21 20.12
CA LYS A 73 -17.88 30.00 19.32
C LYS A 73 -16.95 29.93 18.11
N GLN A 74 -16.70 31.06 17.45
CA GLN A 74 -15.79 31.13 16.32
C GLN A 74 -14.34 30.82 16.74
N VAL A 75 -13.84 31.45 17.81
CA VAL A 75 -12.49 31.20 18.32
C VAL A 75 -12.30 29.73 18.71
N ALA A 76 -13.28 29.14 19.38
CA ALA A 76 -13.19 27.73 19.78
C ALA A 76 -13.29 26.77 18.57
N ALA A 77 -14.11 27.08 17.56
CA ALA A 77 -14.16 26.30 16.32
C ALA A 77 -12.85 26.37 15.53
N GLU A 78 -12.24 27.55 15.44
CA GLU A 78 -10.92 27.74 14.81
C GLU A 78 -9.84 26.96 15.56
N ALA A 79 -9.82 27.02 16.90
CA ALA A 79 -8.86 26.27 17.71
C ALA A 79 -8.97 24.75 17.50
N VAL A 80 -10.20 24.20 17.50
CA VAL A 80 -10.43 22.77 17.23
C VAL A 80 -9.98 22.39 15.82
N LEU A 81 -10.25 23.24 14.82
CA LEU A 81 -9.82 23.01 13.45
C LEU A 81 -8.28 22.99 13.36
N THR A 82 -7.59 23.95 13.98
CA THR A 82 -6.12 24.00 14.01
C THR A 82 -5.53 22.78 14.68
N ILE A 83 -6.08 22.35 15.82
CA ILE A 83 -5.64 21.13 16.52
C ILE A 83 -5.82 19.91 15.63
N TRP A 84 -6.99 19.77 14.99
CA TRP A 84 -7.26 18.64 14.11
C TRP A 84 -6.31 18.62 12.89
N GLN A 85 -6.06 19.78 12.28
CA GLN A 85 -5.11 19.90 11.16
C GLN A 85 -3.70 19.53 11.58
N ALA A 86 -3.23 20.05 12.72
CA ALA A 86 -1.91 19.74 13.25
C ALA A 86 -1.77 18.24 13.58
N ALA A 87 -2.76 17.66 14.26
CA ALA A 87 -2.78 16.24 14.60
C ALA A 87 -2.83 15.35 13.34
N SER A 88 -3.65 15.71 12.35
CA SER A 88 -3.75 14.96 11.09
C SER A 88 -2.45 15.04 10.28
N SER A 89 -1.81 16.21 10.23
CA SER A 89 -0.51 16.40 9.59
C SER A 89 0.58 15.58 10.29
N ALA A 90 0.62 15.59 11.63
CA ALA A 90 1.57 14.79 12.40
C ALA A 90 1.37 13.30 12.16
N ALA A 91 0.13 12.81 12.27
CA ALA A 91 -0.19 11.40 12.05
C ALA A 91 0.12 10.92 10.63
N THR A 92 -0.14 11.75 9.61
CA THR A 92 0.19 11.42 8.22
C THR A 92 1.69 11.40 7.97
N SER A 93 2.45 12.32 8.58
CA SER A 93 3.91 12.34 8.52
C SER A 93 4.53 11.12 9.21
N GLU A 94 4.07 10.79 10.41
CA GLU A 94 4.54 9.62 11.17
C GLU A 94 4.22 8.32 10.43
N LEU A 95 3.02 8.18 9.87
CA LEU A 95 2.66 7.03 9.06
C LEU A 95 3.52 6.92 7.79
N ALA A 96 3.88 8.03 7.16
CA ALA A 96 4.78 8.03 6.01
C ALA A 96 6.19 7.57 6.41
N ALA A 97 6.70 8.03 7.55
CA ALA A 97 7.99 7.61 8.10
C ALA A 97 8.01 6.11 8.42
N LEU A 98 7.00 5.61 9.13
CA LEU A 98 6.86 4.18 9.46
C LEU A 98 6.79 3.30 8.20
N ARG A 99 6.10 3.76 7.15
CA ARG A 99 6.05 3.05 5.86
C ARG A 99 7.39 3.04 5.14
N ALA A 100 8.13 4.15 5.18
CA ALA A 100 9.47 4.21 4.59
C ALA A 100 10.43 3.25 5.31
N GLU A 101 10.40 3.25 6.65
CA GLU A 101 11.23 2.36 7.46
C GLU A 101 10.89 0.88 7.22
N ALA A 102 9.61 0.52 7.21
CA ALA A 102 9.18 -0.85 6.95
C ALA A 102 9.62 -1.34 5.55
N ARG A 103 9.57 -0.47 4.53
CA ARG A 103 10.06 -0.80 3.18
C ARG A 103 11.58 -0.98 3.17
N HIS A 104 12.31 -0.12 3.87
CA HIS A 104 13.76 -0.24 4.00
C HIS A 104 14.15 -1.57 4.68
N GLN A 105 13.51 -1.91 5.80
CA GLN A 105 13.75 -3.17 6.50
C GLN A 105 13.41 -4.39 5.65
N ALA A 106 12.29 -4.36 4.91
CA ALA A 106 11.92 -5.43 4.00
C ALA A 106 12.96 -5.62 2.89
N HIS A 107 13.44 -4.53 2.29
CA HIS A 107 14.46 -4.59 1.25
C HIS A 107 15.81 -5.08 1.78
N ALA A 108 16.21 -4.64 2.98
CA ALA A 108 17.43 -5.12 3.63
C ALA A 108 17.33 -6.62 3.96
N ALA A 109 16.19 -7.08 4.45
CA ALA A 109 15.95 -8.50 4.74
C ALA A 109 15.94 -9.36 3.46
N GLU A 110 15.35 -8.85 2.37
CA GLU A 110 15.39 -9.51 1.06
C GLU A 110 16.82 -9.63 0.52
N THR A 111 17.58 -8.54 0.57
CA THR A 111 18.99 -8.54 0.17
C THR A 111 19.82 -9.54 1.00
N ALA A 112 19.62 -9.56 2.32
CA ALA A 112 20.32 -10.50 3.21
C ALA A 112 19.94 -11.96 2.92
N ARG A 113 18.65 -12.23 2.63
CA ARG A 113 18.18 -13.56 2.23
C ARG A 113 18.82 -14.01 0.93
N ASP A 114 18.86 -13.14 -0.08
CA ASP A 114 19.41 -13.46 -1.39
C ASP A 114 20.92 -13.70 -1.32
N GLN A 115 21.64 -12.91 -0.50
CA GLN A 115 23.05 -13.14 -0.20
C GLN A 115 23.26 -14.50 0.50
N ALA A 116 22.48 -14.80 1.54
CA ALA A 116 22.59 -16.08 2.25
C ALA A 116 22.27 -17.28 1.34
N ALA A 117 21.34 -17.12 0.41
CA ALA A 117 21.02 -18.14 -0.60
C ALA A 117 22.18 -18.36 -1.57
N ALA A 118 22.82 -17.28 -2.04
CA ALA A 118 24.00 -17.35 -2.90
C ALA A 118 25.18 -18.02 -2.17
N ASP A 119 25.43 -17.64 -0.92
CA ASP A 119 26.49 -18.22 -0.10
C ASP A 119 26.25 -19.71 0.17
N SER A 120 25.00 -20.10 0.45
CA SER A 120 24.59 -21.50 0.62
C SER A 120 24.83 -22.33 -0.65
N GLU A 121 24.50 -21.77 -1.81
CA GLU A 121 24.70 -22.43 -3.10
C GLU A 121 26.19 -22.57 -3.40
N ALA A 122 26.99 -21.52 -3.20
CA ALA A 122 28.44 -21.57 -3.35
C ALA A 122 29.07 -22.62 -2.42
N ALA A 123 28.65 -22.69 -1.15
CA ALA A 123 29.12 -23.69 -0.20
C ALA A 123 28.75 -25.12 -0.63
N ARG A 124 27.54 -25.33 -1.16
CA ARG A 124 27.11 -26.63 -1.71
C ARG A 124 27.95 -27.04 -2.91
N GLN A 125 28.24 -26.12 -3.83
CA GLN A 125 29.09 -26.38 -4.99
C GLN A 125 30.53 -26.70 -4.58
N ALA A 126 31.10 -25.95 -3.63
CA ALA A 126 32.43 -26.22 -3.10
C ALA A 126 32.50 -27.61 -2.44
N THR A 127 31.49 -27.97 -1.63
CA THR A 127 31.41 -29.29 -1.00
C THR A 127 31.32 -30.41 -2.03
N ALA A 128 30.50 -30.25 -3.07
CA ALA A 128 30.39 -31.23 -4.15
C ALA A 128 31.71 -31.39 -4.93
N ALA A 129 32.42 -30.28 -5.19
CA ALA A 129 33.72 -30.31 -5.85
C ALA A 129 34.78 -31.03 -5.00
N THR A 130 34.84 -30.73 -3.70
CA THR A 130 35.76 -31.42 -2.77
C THR A 130 35.43 -32.91 -2.67
N GLN A 131 34.15 -33.28 -2.63
CA GLN A 131 33.74 -34.69 -2.60
C GLN A 131 34.17 -35.41 -3.88
N ALA A 132 33.97 -34.80 -5.06
CA ALA A 132 34.41 -35.37 -6.32
C ALA A 132 35.94 -35.55 -6.39
N GLN A 133 36.71 -34.58 -5.88
CA GLN A 133 38.17 -34.69 -5.78
C GLN A 133 38.59 -35.82 -4.84
N LEU A 134 37.94 -35.95 -3.68
CA LEU A 134 38.20 -37.02 -2.73
C LEU A 134 37.97 -38.40 -3.35
N ASP A 135 36.86 -38.56 -4.07
CA ASP A 135 36.51 -39.82 -4.72
C ASP A 135 37.47 -40.15 -5.86
N ALA A 136 37.95 -39.14 -6.61
CA ALA A 136 38.99 -39.33 -7.63
C ALA A 136 40.33 -39.78 -7.01
N VAL A 137 40.76 -39.16 -5.91
CA VAL A 137 41.99 -39.56 -5.19
C VAL A 137 41.87 -40.97 -4.62
N ARG A 138 40.69 -41.33 -4.07
CA ARG A 138 40.43 -42.69 -3.59
C ARG A 138 40.53 -43.73 -4.70
N ALA A 139 39.98 -43.43 -5.88
CA ALA A 139 40.08 -44.31 -7.05
C ALA A 139 41.54 -44.51 -7.48
N GLN A 140 42.33 -43.43 -7.58
CA GLN A 140 43.76 -43.51 -7.89
C GLN A 140 44.54 -44.32 -6.86
N PHE A 141 44.23 -44.16 -5.58
CA PHE A 141 44.88 -44.92 -4.51
C PHE A 141 44.57 -46.41 -4.62
N ALA A 142 43.32 -46.78 -4.89
CA ALA A 142 42.92 -48.16 -5.10
C ALA A 142 43.66 -48.79 -6.30
N GLU A 143 43.75 -48.07 -7.42
CA GLU A 143 44.48 -48.51 -8.62
C GLU A 143 45.98 -48.73 -8.32
N LEU A 144 46.63 -47.79 -7.63
CA LEU A 144 48.03 -47.94 -7.23
C LEU A 144 48.26 -49.13 -6.27
N GLN A 145 47.30 -49.39 -5.36
CA GLN A 145 47.36 -50.56 -4.48
C GLN A 145 47.25 -51.87 -5.26
N GLU A 146 46.37 -51.95 -6.25
CA GLU A 146 46.26 -53.11 -7.13
C GLU A 146 47.56 -53.35 -7.90
N VAL A 147 48.13 -52.31 -8.53
CA VAL A 147 49.41 -52.40 -9.24
C VAL A 147 50.53 -52.89 -8.33
N LEU A 148 50.68 -52.29 -7.14
CA LEU A 148 51.71 -52.69 -6.18
C LEU A 148 51.51 -54.14 -5.70
N SER A 149 50.27 -54.59 -5.53
CA SER A 149 49.98 -55.97 -5.15
C SER A 149 50.36 -56.96 -6.25
N ALA A 150 50.11 -56.60 -7.52
CA ALA A 150 50.49 -57.40 -8.68
C ALA A 150 52.01 -57.49 -8.84
N GLU A 151 52.73 -56.37 -8.67
CA GLU A 151 54.20 -56.34 -8.70
C GLU A 151 54.80 -57.24 -7.60
N ARG A 152 54.27 -57.16 -6.37
CA ARG A 152 54.73 -58.01 -5.26
C ARG A 152 54.51 -59.50 -5.53
N GLN A 153 53.37 -59.87 -6.12
CA GLN A 153 53.10 -61.26 -6.50
C GLN A 153 54.04 -61.74 -7.60
N ALA A 154 54.30 -60.91 -8.61
CA ALA A 154 55.25 -61.22 -9.67
C ALA A 154 56.68 -61.41 -9.12
N HIS A 155 57.11 -60.53 -8.22
CA HIS A 155 58.43 -60.64 -7.57
C HIS A 155 58.57 -61.88 -6.68
N ALA A 156 57.50 -62.31 -6.00
CA ALA A 156 57.50 -63.51 -5.16
C ALA A 156 57.50 -64.82 -5.97
N ALA A 157 57.14 -64.77 -7.26
CA ALA A 157 57.08 -65.92 -8.16
C ALA A 157 58.37 -66.13 -8.98
N THR A 158 59.38 -65.27 -8.79
CA THR A 158 60.69 -65.33 -9.47
C THR A 158 61.75 -65.86 -8.51
#